data_AF-A0A355DVK6-F1
#
_entry.id   AF-A0A355DVK6-F1
#
_cell.length_a   1.000
_cell.length_b   1.000
_cell.length_c   1.000
_cell.angle_alpha   90.00
_cell.angle_beta   90.00
_cell.angle_gamma   90.00
#
_symmetry.space_group_name_H-M   'P 1'
#
loop_
_entity.id
_entity.type
_entity.pdbx_description
1 polymer ?
#
loop_
_entity_poly.entity_id
_entity_poly.type
_entity_poly.pdbx_seq_one_letter_code
_entity_poly.pdbx_strand_id
1 'polypeptide(L)'
;IYFTQKQTMLEKFIKSILPASGVEQLKKLVEGITNSTLRVAVSSRLLSSLYYTLLSKDFSRENQAVIYGKLKYIEDLQSNLESQYLLRRNIHRLEKGIIMKPRRDIFALDYIEETVKCYEKSVLEKGKDISESTELQWAHDVLEQYFNIA
;
A
#
# COMPACT_ATOMS: atom_id res chain seq x y z
N ILE A 1 27.40 -13.99 -0.23
CA ILE A 1 28.24 -15.19 0.02
C ILE A 1 28.98 -15.11 1.37
N TYR A 2 29.39 -13.93 1.84
CA TYR A 2 30.10 -13.77 3.12
C TYR A 2 29.25 -13.93 4.41
N PHE A 3 27.92 -13.83 4.34
CA PHE A 3 27.05 -13.93 5.53
C PHE A 3 26.77 -15.38 5.97
N THR A 4 26.74 -16.32 5.01
CA THR A 4 26.38 -17.73 5.26
C THR A 4 27.54 -18.57 5.81
N GLN A 5 28.79 -18.17 5.57
CA GLN A 5 29.98 -18.86 6.12
C GLN A 5 30.24 -18.53 7.60
N LYS A 6 29.82 -17.36 8.09
CA LYS A 6 30.03 -16.96 9.49
C LYS A 6 29.17 -17.78 10.45
N GLN A 7 27.98 -18.18 10.01
CA GLN A 7 27.04 -18.98 10.79
C GLN A 7 27.53 -20.42 11.01
N THR A 8 28.24 -21.01 10.04
CA THR A 8 28.74 -22.39 10.13
C THR A 8 29.95 -22.57 11.05
N MET A 9 30.82 -21.55 11.16
CA MET A 9 31.96 -21.57 12.09
C MET A 9 31.52 -21.33 13.54
N LEU A 10 30.60 -20.39 13.76
CA LEU A 10 30.06 -20.09 15.10
C LEU A 10 29.27 -21.27 15.67
N GLU A 11 28.42 -21.91 14.86
CA GLU A 11 27.64 -23.07 15.29
C GLU A 11 28.51 -24.28 15.64
N LYS A 12 29.59 -24.52 14.90
CA LYS A 12 30.55 -25.60 15.19
C LYS A 12 31.31 -25.34 16.48
N PHE A 13 31.73 -24.10 16.71
CA PHE A 13 32.48 -23.70 17.91
C PHE A 13 31.59 -23.74 19.18
N ILE A 14 30.34 -23.30 19.07
CA ILE A 14 29.35 -23.38 20.17
C ILE A 14 29.06 -24.84 20.51
N LYS A 15 28.86 -25.70 19.51
CA LYS A 15 28.60 -27.15 19.73
C LYS A 15 29.82 -27.92 20.25
N SER A 16 31.05 -27.40 20.08
CA SER A 16 32.25 -28.05 20.60
C SER A 16 32.63 -27.61 22.02
N ILE A 17 32.15 -26.46 22.48
CA ILE A 17 32.49 -25.88 23.80
C ILE A 17 31.34 -26.04 24.80
N LEU A 18 30.09 -26.02 24.34
CA LEU A 18 28.92 -26.16 25.20
C LEU A 18 28.35 -27.58 25.13
N PRO A 19 28.14 -28.26 26.27
CA PRO A 19 27.37 -29.51 26.30
C PRO A 19 25.95 -29.27 25.79
N ALA A 20 25.33 -30.30 25.21
CA ALA A 20 23.97 -30.21 24.65
C ALA A 20 22.94 -29.67 25.66
N SER A 21 23.12 -29.94 26.95
CA SER A 21 22.31 -29.41 28.06
C SER A 21 22.47 -27.89 28.24
N GLY A 22 23.66 -27.34 28.04
CA GLY A 22 23.92 -25.90 28.13
C GLY A 22 23.28 -25.12 26.98
N VAL A 23 23.32 -25.68 25.77
CA VAL A 23 22.62 -25.10 24.60
C VAL A 23 21.11 -25.08 24.82
N GLU A 24 20.55 -26.15 25.40
CA GLU A 24 19.11 -26.24 25.69
C GLU A 24 18.66 -25.24 26.77
N GLN A 25 19.46 -25.06 27.83
CA GLN A 25 19.18 -24.05 28.87
C GLN A 25 19.24 -22.63 28.32
N LEU A 26 20.22 -22.33 27.46
CA LEU A 26 20.34 -21.02 26.81
C LEU A 26 19.15 -20.73 25.89
N LYS A 27 18.68 -21.72 25.11
CA LYS A 27 17.47 -21.57 24.28
C LYS A 27 16.25 -21.24 25.13
N LYS A 28 16.01 -21.98 26.21
CA LYS A 28 14.90 -21.72 27.13
C LYS A 28 14.96 -20.33 27.75
N LEU A 29 16.16 -19.85 28.08
CA LEU A 29 16.36 -18.50 28.61
C LEU A 29 16.05 -17.44 27.55
N VAL A 30 16.52 -17.61 26.30
CA VAL A 30 16.21 -16.71 25.18
C VAL A 30 14.71 -16.69 24.89
N GLU A 31 14.05 -17.85 24.87
CA GLU A 31 12.60 -17.97 24.71
C GLU A 31 11.85 -17.29 25.87
N GLY A 32 12.31 -17.46 27.11
CA GLY A 32 11.73 -16.79 28.28
C GLY A 32 11.83 -15.26 28.21
N ILE A 33 12.98 -14.74 27.78
CA ILE A 33 13.17 -13.30 27.55
C ILE A 33 12.25 -12.83 26.42
N THR A 34 12.19 -13.57 25.31
CA THR A 34 11.35 -13.22 24.14
C THR A 34 9.87 -13.17 24.51
N ASN A 35 9.38 -14.16 25.25
CA ASN A 35 8.00 -14.18 25.72
C ASN A 35 7.71 -13.02 26.69
N SER A 36 8.68 -12.65 27.53
CA SER A 36 8.53 -11.53 28.46
C SER A 36 8.51 -10.19 27.72
N THR A 37 9.38 -9.98 26.74
CA THR A 37 9.39 -8.75 25.93
C THR A 37 8.11 -8.60 25.11
N LEU A 38 7.57 -9.69 24.57
CA LEU A 38 6.27 -9.68 23.87
C LEU A 38 5.11 -9.32 24.81
N ARG A 39 5.08 -9.86 26.02
CA ARG A 39 4.06 -9.51 27.04
C ARG A 39 4.12 -8.03 27.43
N VAL A 40 5.33 -7.47 27.54
CA VAL A 40 5.50 -6.04 27.80
C VAL A 40 5.07 -5.22 26.59
N ALA A 41 5.48 -5.61 25.38
CA ALA A 41 5.16 -4.90 24.14
C ALA A 41 3.64 -4.78 23.91
N VAL A 42 2.88 -5.87 24.13
CA VAL A 42 1.42 -5.89 23.88
C VAL A 42 0.63 -5.04 24.88
N SER A 43 1.21 -4.70 26.03
CA SER A 43 0.52 -3.92 27.08
C SER A 43 0.14 -2.51 26.65
N SER A 44 0.81 -1.94 25.63
CA SER A 44 0.43 -0.65 25.05
C SER A 44 0.82 -0.50 23.59
N ARG A 45 0.10 0.36 22.86
CA ARG A 45 0.42 0.69 21.45
C ARG A 45 1.82 1.30 21.30
N LEU A 46 2.26 2.09 22.27
CA LEU A 46 3.60 2.70 22.27
C LEU A 46 4.70 1.66 22.46
N LEU A 47 4.54 0.73 23.40
CA LEU A 47 5.51 -0.35 23.63
C LEU A 47 5.56 -1.33 22.45
N SER A 48 4.42 -1.61 21.81
CA SER A 48 4.36 -2.38 20.57
C SER A 48 5.12 -1.69 19.43
N SER A 49 4.94 -0.37 19.28
CA SER A 49 5.71 0.41 18.31
C SER A 49 7.21 0.39 18.63
N LEU A 50 7.59 0.58 19.90
CA LEU A 50 8.99 0.55 20.33
C LEU A 50 9.64 -0.82 20.03
N TYR A 51 8.92 -1.91 20.28
CA TYR A 51 9.36 -3.27 19.95
C TYR A 51 9.70 -3.42 18.46
N TYR A 52 8.80 -3.02 17.55
CA TYR A 52 9.04 -3.11 16.11
C TYR A 52 10.01 -2.05 15.56
N THR A 53 10.38 -1.04 16.35
CA THR A 53 11.41 -0.07 15.96
C THR A 53 12.83 -0.48 16.38
N LEU A 54 12.98 -1.09 17.57
CA LEU A 54 14.29 -1.39 18.16
C LEU A 54 14.68 -2.88 18.07
N LEU A 55 13.71 -3.79 18.18
CA LEU A 55 13.96 -5.21 18.45
C LEU A 55 13.60 -6.11 17.26
N SER A 56 12.64 -5.72 16.42
CA SER A 56 12.20 -6.50 15.25
C SER A 56 12.25 -5.66 13.96
N LYS A 57 12.47 -6.32 12.82
CA LYS A 57 12.42 -5.72 11.47
C LYS A 57 11.22 -6.19 10.65
N ASP A 58 10.32 -6.96 11.25
CA ASP A 58 9.24 -7.67 10.52
C ASP A 58 8.33 -6.70 9.73
N PHE A 59 8.14 -5.48 10.21
CA PHE A 59 7.32 -4.44 9.56
C PHE A 59 8.12 -3.28 8.94
N SER A 60 9.45 -3.42 8.84
CA SER A 60 10.31 -2.33 8.37
C SER A 60 10.01 -1.93 6.93
N ARG A 61 9.71 -2.92 6.06
CA ARG A 61 9.36 -2.70 4.67
C ARG A 61 8.01 -2.00 4.54
N GLU A 62 7.01 -2.43 5.31
CA GLU A 62 5.67 -1.87 5.32
C GLU A 62 5.69 -0.41 5.80
N ASN A 63 6.42 -0.13 6.88
CA ASN A 63 6.62 1.25 7.38
C ASN A 63 7.26 2.14 6.31
N GLN A 64 8.32 1.67 5.64
CA GLN A 64 8.97 2.41 4.57
C GLN A 64 8.04 2.61 3.37
N ALA A 65 7.32 1.59 2.94
CA ALA A 65 6.41 1.65 1.80
C ALA A 65 5.26 2.64 2.05
N VAL A 66 4.72 2.68 3.26
CA VAL A 66 3.67 3.65 3.64
C VAL A 66 4.21 5.08 3.61
N ILE A 67 5.39 5.34 4.17
CA ILE A 67 6.01 6.67 4.15
C ILE A 67 6.33 7.09 2.72
N TYR A 68 6.92 6.19 1.92
CA TYR A 68 7.21 6.43 0.52
C TYR A 68 5.94 6.74 -0.28
N GLY A 69 4.86 5.99 -0.09
CA GLY A 69 3.59 6.25 -0.76
C GLY A 69 2.99 7.60 -0.40
N LYS A 70 3.11 8.03 0.87
CA LYS A 70 2.69 9.37 1.30
C LYS A 70 3.52 10.47 0.65
N LEU A 71 4.84 10.31 0.61
CA LEU A 71 5.73 11.27 -0.03
C LEU A 71 5.42 11.37 -1.54
N LYS A 72 5.34 10.23 -2.21
CA LYS A 72 5.00 10.16 -3.63
C LYS A 72 3.65 10.80 -3.93
N TYR A 73 2.63 10.59 -3.09
CA TYR A 73 1.33 11.27 -3.27
C TYR A 73 1.46 12.80 -3.21
N ILE A 74 2.26 13.34 -2.28
CA ILE A 74 2.52 14.79 -2.15
C ILE A 74 3.30 15.32 -3.36
N GLU A 75 4.26 14.55 -3.88
CA GLU A 75 5.00 14.90 -5.10
C GLU A 75 4.09 14.87 -6.33
N ASP A 76 3.24 13.83 -6.46
CA ASP A 76 2.32 13.64 -7.58
C ASP A 76 1.19 14.68 -7.60
N LEU A 77 0.78 15.24 -6.44
CA LEU A 77 -0.13 16.39 -6.30
C LEU A 77 0.36 17.64 -7.06
N GLN A 78 1.68 17.78 -7.22
CA GLN A 78 2.27 18.89 -7.99
C GLN A 78 2.36 18.58 -9.50
N SER A 79 1.98 17.36 -9.91
CA SER A 79 2.07 16.85 -11.27
C SER A 79 0.69 16.55 -11.86
N ASN A 80 0.59 16.40 -13.19
CA ASN A 80 -0.67 16.03 -13.86
C ASN A 80 -1.15 14.59 -13.57
N LEU A 81 -0.37 13.78 -12.85
CA LEU A 81 -0.70 12.38 -12.54
C LEU A 81 -1.91 12.23 -11.61
N GLU A 82 -2.14 13.22 -10.73
CA GLU A 82 -3.32 13.23 -9.88
C GLU A 82 -4.62 13.31 -10.70
N SER A 83 -4.63 14.13 -11.76
CA SER A 83 -5.80 14.28 -12.65
C SER A 83 -6.16 12.96 -13.33
N GLN A 84 -5.17 12.13 -13.68
CA GLN A 84 -5.40 10.82 -14.31
C GLN A 84 -5.94 9.79 -13.31
N TYR A 85 -5.35 9.71 -12.11
CA TYR A 85 -5.83 8.80 -11.07
C TYR A 85 -7.25 9.14 -10.61
N LEU A 86 -7.52 10.43 -10.41
CA LEU A 86 -8.82 10.94 -10.01
C LEU A 86 -9.87 10.69 -11.10
N LEU A 87 -9.54 10.96 -12.37
CA LEU A 87 -10.42 10.64 -13.50
C LEU A 87 -10.77 9.15 -13.51
N ARG A 88 -9.77 8.26 -13.49
CA ARG A 88 -10.01 6.81 -13.48
C ARG A 88 -10.92 6.38 -12.34
N ARG A 89 -10.65 6.87 -11.13
CA ARG A 89 -11.45 6.54 -9.94
C ARG A 89 -12.88 7.00 -10.10
N ASN A 90 -13.10 8.23 -10.57
CA ASN A 90 -14.44 8.79 -10.73
C ASN A 90 -15.22 8.13 -11.87
N ILE A 91 -14.58 7.82 -12.99
CA ILE A 91 -15.19 7.04 -14.09
C ILE A 91 -15.60 5.65 -13.61
N HIS A 92 -14.75 4.94 -12.87
CA HIS A 92 -15.13 3.64 -12.31
C HIS A 92 -16.31 3.76 -11.33
N ARG A 93 -16.38 4.82 -10.51
CA ARG A 93 -17.54 5.08 -9.65
C ARG A 93 -18.82 5.33 -10.46
N LEU A 94 -18.73 6.11 -11.55
CA LEU A 94 -19.85 6.34 -12.48
C LEU A 94 -20.32 5.02 -13.10
N GLU A 95 -19.40 4.24 -13.66
CA GLU A 95 -19.70 2.94 -14.26
C GLU A 95 -20.43 2.04 -13.27
N LYS A 96 -19.95 1.94 -12.03
CA LYS A 96 -20.64 1.20 -10.98
C LYS A 96 -22.03 1.77 -10.70
N GLY A 97 -22.17 3.10 -10.61
CA GLY A 97 -23.47 3.74 -10.44
C GLY A 97 -24.46 3.41 -11.55
N ILE A 98 -24.01 3.38 -12.81
CA ILE A 98 -24.81 3.05 -14.00
C ILE A 98 -25.31 1.60 -13.96
N ILE A 99 -24.44 0.63 -13.65
CA ILE A 99 -24.78 -0.81 -13.73
C ILE A 99 -25.47 -1.35 -12.48
N MET A 100 -25.47 -0.61 -11.37
CA MET A 100 -26.06 -1.05 -10.10
C MET A 100 -27.59 -1.24 -10.21
N LYS A 101 -28.11 -2.27 -9.55
CA LYS A 101 -29.54 -2.59 -9.49
C LYS A 101 -30.02 -2.68 -8.03
N PRO A 102 -31.10 -1.96 -7.64
CA PRO A 102 -31.77 -0.92 -8.42
C PRO A 102 -30.85 0.29 -8.62
N ARG A 103 -30.93 0.93 -9.79
CA ARG A 103 -30.18 2.15 -10.09
C ARG A 103 -30.81 3.30 -9.32
N ARG A 104 -29.98 4.18 -8.73
CA ARG A 104 -30.48 5.43 -8.14
C ARG A 104 -30.81 6.41 -9.26
N ASP A 105 -31.93 7.12 -9.12
CA ASP A 105 -32.36 8.12 -10.11
C ASP A 105 -31.35 9.27 -10.23
N ILE A 106 -30.73 9.66 -9.11
CA ILE A 106 -29.71 10.71 -9.05
C ILE A 106 -28.48 10.16 -8.33
N PHE A 107 -27.30 10.31 -8.95
CA PHE A 107 -26.01 9.95 -8.36
C PHE A 107 -24.90 10.85 -8.91
N ALA A 108 -23.71 10.75 -8.33
CA ALA A 108 -22.49 11.47 -8.76
C ALA A 108 -22.46 13.00 -8.65
N LEU A 109 -23.49 13.62 -8.06
CA LEU A 109 -23.54 15.08 -7.87
C LEU A 109 -22.31 15.65 -7.14
N ASP A 110 -21.71 14.88 -6.24
CA ASP A 110 -20.55 15.28 -5.44
C ASP A 110 -19.22 15.30 -6.22
N TYR A 111 -19.16 14.71 -7.43
CA TYR A 111 -17.89 14.58 -8.17
C TYR A 111 -18.00 14.68 -9.69
N ILE A 112 -19.20 14.80 -10.28
CA ILE A 112 -19.35 14.85 -11.75
C ILE A 112 -18.66 16.07 -12.37
N GLU A 113 -18.74 17.25 -11.73
CA GLU A 113 -18.10 18.47 -12.21
C GLU A 113 -16.57 18.33 -12.26
N GLU A 114 -15.97 17.85 -11.17
CA GLU A 114 -14.54 17.57 -11.08
C GLU A 114 -14.11 16.53 -12.13
N THR A 115 -14.94 15.51 -12.35
CA THR A 115 -14.68 14.44 -13.33
C THR A 115 -14.60 14.98 -14.75
N VAL A 116 -15.56 15.82 -15.15
CA VAL A 116 -15.57 16.43 -16.48
C VAL A 116 -14.38 17.36 -16.66
N LYS A 117 -14.02 18.15 -15.66
CA LYS A 117 -12.80 19.00 -15.69
C LYS A 117 -11.52 18.17 -15.86
N CYS A 118 -11.39 17.07 -15.12
CA CYS A 118 -10.25 16.16 -15.26
C CYS A 118 -10.21 15.48 -16.64
N TYR A 119 -11.37 15.12 -17.19
CA TYR A 119 -11.48 14.55 -18.53
C TYR A 119 -11.05 15.56 -19.60
N GLU A 120 -11.59 16.78 -19.57
CA GLU A 120 -11.22 17.88 -20.47
C GLU A 120 -9.71 18.14 -20.44
N LYS A 121 -9.14 18.30 -19.25
CA LYS A 121 -7.69 18.48 -19.08
C LYS A 121 -6.90 17.33 -19.71
N SER A 122 -7.32 16.09 -19.49
CA SER A 122 -6.61 14.91 -20.00
C SER A 122 -6.69 14.79 -21.52
N VAL A 123 -7.79 15.23 -22.13
CA VAL A 123 -7.94 15.31 -23.60
C VAL A 123 -7.05 16.41 -24.18
N LEU A 124 -7.03 17.59 -23.56
CA LEU A 124 -6.18 18.71 -24.00
C LEU A 124 -4.68 18.39 -23.92
N GLU A 125 -4.25 17.66 -22.89
CA GLU A 125 -2.85 17.29 -22.70
C GLU A 125 -2.36 16.20 -23.66
N LYS A 126 -3.22 15.24 -24.03
CA LYS A 126 -2.84 14.17 -24.98
C LYS A 126 -3.02 14.56 -26.45
N GLY A 127 -3.75 15.64 -26.76
CA GLY A 127 -4.02 16.04 -28.14
C GLY A 127 -4.99 15.09 -28.87
N LYS A 128 -4.93 15.07 -30.21
CA LYS A 128 -5.86 14.30 -31.09
C LYS A 128 -5.71 12.77 -31.01
N ASP A 129 -4.72 12.25 -30.30
CA ASP A 129 -4.45 10.80 -30.21
C ASP A 129 -5.26 10.11 -29.10
N ILE A 130 -6.53 10.47 -28.98
CA ILE A 130 -7.48 9.85 -28.03
C ILE A 130 -7.57 8.33 -28.30
N SER A 131 -7.42 7.91 -29.56
CA SER A 131 -7.48 6.51 -29.98
C SER A 131 -6.35 5.63 -29.46
N GLU A 132 -5.20 6.18 -29.07
CA GLU A 132 -4.09 5.39 -28.53
C GLU A 132 -4.24 5.08 -27.04
N SER A 133 -5.13 5.79 -26.32
CA SER A 133 -5.34 5.54 -24.89
C SER A 133 -6.70 4.95 -24.58
N THR A 134 -6.71 3.63 -24.38
CA THR A 134 -7.89 2.84 -23.96
C THR A 134 -8.62 3.45 -22.76
N GLU A 135 -7.90 4.12 -21.86
CA GLU A 135 -8.47 4.77 -20.68
C GLU A 135 -9.32 6.01 -21.00
N LEU A 136 -8.90 6.86 -21.95
CA LEU A 136 -9.72 8.03 -22.32
C LEU A 136 -10.96 7.62 -23.10
N GLN A 137 -10.84 6.60 -23.97
CA GLN A 137 -12.01 6.04 -24.65
C GLN A 137 -13.01 5.47 -23.65
N TRP A 138 -12.54 4.68 -22.67
CA TRP A 138 -13.40 4.17 -21.61
C TRP A 138 -14.05 5.29 -20.79
N ALA A 139 -13.30 6.35 -20.44
CA ALA A 139 -13.84 7.52 -19.77
C ALA A 139 -14.93 8.22 -20.59
N HIS A 140 -14.70 8.38 -21.90
CA HIS A 140 -15.67 8.93 -22.83
C HIS A 140 -16.96 8.10 -22.84
N ASP A 141 -16.87 6.79 -23.06
CA ASP A 141 -18.03 5.90 -23.20
C ASP A 141 -18.87 5.87 -21.91
N VAL A 142 -18.22 5.88 -20.74
CA VAL A 142 -18.93 5.92 -19.44
C VAL A 142 -19.59 7.27 -19.21
N LEU A 143 -18.93 8.39 -19.53
CA LEU A 143 -19.53 9.73 -19.40
C LEU A 143 -20.71 9.90 -20.36
N GLU A 144 -20.57 9.45 -21.60
CA GLU A 144 -21.64 9.45 -22.59
C GLU A 144 -22.85 8.66 -22.07
N GLN A 145 -22.64 7.44 -21.57
CA GLN A 145 -23.73 6.68 -20.96
C GLN A 145 -24.35 7.37 -19.75
N TYR A 146 -23.53 7.97 -18.88
CA TYR A 146 -24.03 8.70 -17.72
C TYR A 146 -24.98 9.84 -18.14
N PHE A 147 -24.58 10.68 -19.10
CA PHE A 147 -25.40 11.80 -19.56
C PHE A 147 -26.61 11.38 -20.42
N ASN A 148 -26.59 10.16 -20.98
CA ASN A 148 -27.74 9.62 -21.70
C ASN A 148 -28.84 9.05 -20.78
N ILE A 149 -28.51 8.69 -19.54
CA ILE A 149 -29.45 8.06 -18.59
C ILE A 149 -29.83 8.93 -17.39
N ALA A 150 -29.12 10.05 -17.20
CA ALA A 150 -29.37 11.05 -16.17
C ALA A 150 -30.36 12.10 -16.68
#